data_AF-A0A497NEP8-F1
#
_entry.id   AF-A0A497NEP8-F1
#
_cell.length_a   1.000
_cell.length_b   1.000
_cell.length_c   1.000
_cell.angle_alpha   90.00
_cell.angle_beta   90.00
_cell.angle_gamma   90.00
#
_symmetry.space_group_name_H-M   'P 1'
#
loop_
_entity.id
_entity.type
_entity.pdbx_description
1 polymer ?
#
loop_
_entity_poly.entity_id
_entity_poly.type
_entity_poly.pdbx_seq_one_letter_code
_entity_poly.pdbx_strand_id
1 'polypeptide(L)'
;MRFKLRVGDREYLLTLSPAAISLLMRLMTLKNMPSSEAEKKVWEEEVNRGWRMLIDMVCDPKPREDDVLVIMLALIQAGGDLINRISMLQLEKVMNS
;
A
#
# COMPACT_ATOMS: atom_id res chain seq x y z
N MET A 1 1.05 6.53 10.54
CA MET A 1 0.98 7.84 9.85
C MET A 1 -0.45 8.07 9.37
N ARG A 2 -0.93 9.32 9.34
CA ARG A 2 -2.31 9.66 8.91
C ARG A 2 -2.26 10.69 7.79
N PHE A 3 -3.05 10.49 6.75
CA PHE A 3 -3.14 11.36 5.58
C PHE A 3 -4.60 11.67 5.29
N LYS A 4 -4.90 12.91 4.93
CA LYS A 4 -6.22 13.25 4.37
C LYS A 4 -6.14 13.17 2.86
N LEU A 5 -7.08 12.45 2.26
CA LEU A 5 -7.25 12.36 0.81
C LEU A 5 -8.63 12.90 0.44
N ARG A 6 -8.67 13.84 -0.51
CA ARG A 6 -9.92 14.36 -1.04
C ARG A 6 -10.13 13.87 -2.47
N VAL A 7 -11.30 13.28 -2.73
CA VAL A 7 -11.71 12.78 -4.05
C VAL A 7 -13.04 13.44 -4.43
N GLY A 8 -12.95 14.53 -5.21
CA GLY A 8 -14.09 15.40 -5.50
C GLY A 8 -14.60 16.13 -4.26
N ASP A 9 -15.83 15.85 -3.87
CA ASP A 9 -16.52 16.36 -2.67
C ASP A 9 -16.34 15.45 -1.44
N ARG A 10 -15.73 14.26 -1.60
CA ARG A 10 -15.52 13.27 -0.53
C ARG A 10 -14.15 13.41 0.11
N GLU A 11 -14.10 13.18 1.41
CA GLU A 11 -12.85 13.15 2.19
C GLU A 11 -12.65 11.78 2.84
N TYR A 12 -11.40 11.30 2.77
CA TYR A 12 -10.94 10.05 3.35
C TYR A 12 -9.76 10.31 4.28
N LEU A 13 -9.71 9.57 5.37
CA LEU A 13 -8.57 9.49 6.28
C LEU A 13 -7.84 8.17 6.02
N LEU A 14 -6.63 8.25 5.48
CA LEU A 14 -5.75 7.12 5.27
C LEU A 14 -4.81 6.96 6.47
N THR A 15 -4.93 5.86 7.21
CA THR A 15 -4.07 5.55 8.37
C THR A 15 -3.13 4.39 8.03
N LEU A 16 -1.87 4.72 7.77
CA LEU A 16 -0.80 3.75 7.53
C LEU A 16 -0.17 3.32 8.87
N SER A 17 -0.59 2.17 9.37
CA SER A 17 0.07 1.45 10.47
C SER A 17 1.29 0.67 9.96
N PRO A 18 2.22 0.22 10.83
CA PRO A 18 3.32 -0.65 10.43
C PRO A 18 2.86 -1.90 9.65
N ALA A 19 1.79 -2.55 10.11
CA ALA A 19 1.23 -3.72 9.43
C ALA A 19 0.69 -3.39 8.02
N ALA A 20 0.03 -2.25 7.86
CA ALA A 20 -0.43 -1.79 6.55
C ALA A 20 0.75 -1.48 5.62
N ILE A 21 1.82 -0.88 6.14
CA ILE A 21 3.04 -0.62 5.37
C ILE A 21 3.69 -1.93 4.92
N SER A 22 3.79 -2.94 5.79
CA SER A 22 4.32 -4.25 5.42
C SER A 22 3.50 -4.92 4.32
N LEU A 23 2.17 -4.84 4.40
CA LEU A 23 1.27 -5.37 3.37
C LEU A 23 1.41 -4.61 2.04
N LEU A 24 1.46 -3.28 2.08
CA LEU A 24 1.71 -2.44 0.92
C LEU A 24 3.05 -2.80 0.25
N MET A 25 4.13 -2.91 1.03
CA MET A 25 5.43 -3.29 0.48
C MET A 25 5.40 -4.68 -0.17
N ARG A 26 4.74 -5.67 0.46
CA ARG A 26 4.56 -6.99 -0.12
C ARG A 26 3.85 -6.91 -1.49
N LEU A 27 2.75 -6.16 -1.56
CA LEU A 27 2.00 -5.94 -2.81
C LEU A 27 2.86 -5.28 -3.89
N MET A 28 3.64 -4.26 -3.53
CA MET A 28 4.55 -3.56 -4.46
C MET A 28 5.71 -4.44 -4.96
N THR A 29 6.08 -5.48 -4.22
CA THR A 29 7.13 -6.42 -4.61
C THR A 29 6.64 -7.60 -5.47
N LEU A 30 5.33 -7.75 -5.68
CA LEU A 30 4.76 -8.73 -6.61
C LEU A 30 5.00 -8.27 -8.05
N LYS A 31 6.25 -8.33 -8.50
CA LYS A 31 6.69 -7.77 -9.79
C LYS A 31 6.43 -8.68 -10.99
N ASN A 32 6.31 -9.98 -10.77
CA ASN A 32 6.33 -10.96 -11.86
C ASN A 32 4.93 -11.56 -12.03
N MET A 33 4.21 -11.04 -13.01
CA MET A 33 3.02 -11.67 -13.54
C MET A 33 3.41 -13.03 -14.18
N PRO A 34 2.77 -14.14 -13.78
CA PRO A 34 3.05 -15.44 -14.38
C PRO A 34 2.70 -15.49 -15.87
N SER A 35 3.42 -16.31 -16.63
CA SER A 35 3.16 -16.52 -18.07
C SER A 35 2.05 -17.54 -18.34
N SER A 36 1.80 -18.46 -17.41
CA SER A 36 0.71 -19.43 -17.49
C SER A 36 -0.63 -18.78 -17.14
N GLU A 37 -1.67 -19.04 -17.92
CA GLU A 37 -3.02 -18.51 -17.64
C GLU A 37 -3.57 -18.97 -16.28
N ALA A 38 -3.32 -20.22 -15.90
CA ALA A 38 -3.77 -20.77 -14.63
C ALA A 38 -3.08 -20.07 -13.45
N GLU A 39 -1.77 -19.84 -13.54
CA GLU A 39 -0.99 -19.15 -12.52
C GLU A 39 -1.33 -17.65 -12.48
N LYS A 40 -1.58 -17.04 -13.64
CA LYS A 40 -2.02 -15.65 -13.76
C LYS A 40 -3.32 -15.41 -13.00
N LYS A 41 -4.30 -16.29 -13.12
CA LYS A 41 -5.58 -16.16 -12.40
C LYS A 41 -5.39 -16.17 -10.88
N VAL A 42 -4.60 -17.11 -10.38
CA VAL A 42 -4.27 -17.19 -8.94
C VAL A 42 -3.53 -15.93 -8.49
N TRP A 43 -2.55 -15.48 -9.26
CA TRP A 43 -1.81 -14.25 -8.99
C TRP A 43 -2.72 -13.01 -8.95
N GLU A 44 -3.65 -12.87 -9.90
CA GLU A 44 -4.63 -11.78 -9.93
C GLU A 44 -5.54 -11.81 -8.70
N GLU A 45 -6.03 -12.99 -8.30
CA GLU A 45 -6.86 -13.16 -7.11
C GLU A 45 -6.11 -12.78 -5.82
N GLU A 46 -4.85 -13.20 -5.69
CA GLU A 46 -3.99 -12.85 -4.55
C GLU A 46 -3.72 -11.35 -4.47
N VAL A 47 -3.37 -10.72 -5.60
CA VAL A 47 -3.15 -9.27 -5.70
C VAL A 47 -4.41 -8.50 -5.32
N ASN A 48 -5.55 -8.86 -5.92
CA ASN A 48 -6.84 -8.21 -5.66
C ASN A 48 -7.27 -8.35 -4.19
N ARG A 49 -7.11 -9.55 -3.62
CA ARG A 49 -7.40 -9.79 -2.20
C ARG A 49 -6.51 -8.94 -1.30
N GLY A 50 -5.21 -8.89 -1.57
CA GLY A 50 -4.28 -8.11 -0.77
C GLY A 50 -4.58 -6.60 -0.82
N TRP A 51 -4.95 -6.07 -1.99
CA TRP A 51 -5.39 -4.67 -2.11
C TRP A 51 -6.68 -4.39 -1.33
N ARG A 52 -7.70 -5.26 -1.42
CA ARG A 52 -8.93 -5.12 -0.63
C ARG A 52 -8.64 -5.10 0.87
N MET A 53 -7.82 -6.04 1.34
CA MET A 53 -7.40 -6.10 2.74
C MET A 53 -6.66 -4.81 3.16
N LEU A 54 -5.75 -4.31 2.32
CA LEU A 54 -5.02 -3.09 2.62
C LEU A 54 -5.97 -1.89 2.73
N ILE A 55 -6.90 -1.73 1.79
CA ILE A 55 -7.87 -0.63 1.79
C ILE A 55 -8.75 -0.69 3.05
N ASP A 56 -9.27 -1.87 3.39
CA ASP A 56 -10.09 -2.08 4.58
C ASP A 56 -9.32 -1.75 5.88
N MET A 57 -8.00 -1.92 5.89
CA MET A 57 -7.15 -1.60 7.04
C MET A 57 -6.83 -0.10 7.16
N VAL A 58 -6.79 0.64 6.05
CA VAL A 58 -6.18 1.98 6.03
C VAL A 58 -7.18 3.10 5.77
N CYS A 59 -8.31 2.86 5.11
CA CYS A 59 -9.18 3.93 4.62
C CYS A 59 -10.47 4.06 5.46
N ASP A 60 -10.72 5.26 5.96
CA ASP A 60 -11.95 5.62 6.68
C ASP A 60 -12.54 6.95 6.14
N PRO A 61 -13.82 7.02 5.72
CA PRO A 61 -14.78 5.93 5.63
C PRO A 61 -14.40 4.90 4.56
N LYS A 62 -15.08 3.74 4.56
CA LYS A 62 -14.92 2.74 3.50
C LYS A 62 -15.19 3.37 2.14
N PRO A 63 -14.30 3.22 1.16
CA PRO A 63 -14.43 3.94 -0.09
C PRO A 63 -15.56 3.41 -0.97
N ARG A 64 -16.08 4.29 -1.83
CA ARG A 64 -16.96 3.85 -2.91
C ARG A 64 -16.14 3.14 -3.96
N GLU A 65 -16.78 2.26 -4.71
CA GLU A 65 -16.14 1.46 -5.75
C GLU A 65 -15.36 2.33 -6.76
N ASP A 66 -15.95 3.45 -7.19
CA ASP A 66 -15.32 4.40 -8.12
C ASP A 66 -14.06 5.09 -7.55
N ASP A 67 -13.91 5.15 -6.23
CA ASP A 67 -12.78 5.82 -5.56
C ASP A 67 -11.64 4.86 -5.21
N VAL A 68 -11.88 3.55 -5.28
CA VAL A 68 -10.93 2.49 -4.90
C VAL A 68 -9.60 2.69 -5.63
N LEU A 69 -9.64 2.91 -6.94
CA LEU A 69 -8.43 3.09 -7.75
C LEU A 69 -7.63 4.32 -7.32
N VAL A 70 -8.30 5.44 -7.05
CA VAL A 70 -7.65 6.68 -6.60
C VAL A 70 -6.97 6.47 -5.25
N ILE A 71 -7.62 5.75 -4.34
CA ILE A 71 -7.06 5.40 -3.03
C ILE A 71 -5.85 4.48 -3.18
N MET A 72 -5.91 3.47 -4.06
CA MET A 72 -4.77 2.60 -4.35
C MET A 72 -3.57 3.42 -4.84
N LEU A 73 -3.77 4.34 -5.78
CA LEU A 73 -2.71 5.22 -6.29
C LEU A 73 -2.13 6.11 -5.19
N ALA A 74 -2.96 6.68 -4.31
CA ALA A 74 -2.51 7.47 -3.18
C ALA A 74 -1.67 6.65 -2.19
N LEU A 75 -2.04 5.38 -1.95
CA LEU A 75 -1.27 4.46 -1.11
C LEU A 75 0.07 4.09 -1.75
N ILE A 76 0.10 3.84 -3.06
CA ILE A 76 1.33 3.59 -3.81
C ILE A 76 2.28 4.77 -3.68
N GLN A 77 1.78 5.99 -3.91
CA GLN A 77 2.57 7.20 -3.78
C GLN A 77 3.12 7.38 -2.36
N ALA A 78 2.25 7.29 -1.34
CA ALA A 78 2.65 7.42 0.05
C ALA A 78 3.69 6.35 0.47
N GLY A 79 3.54 5.11 -0.03
CA GLY A 79 4.51 4.03 0.17
C GLY A 79 5.85 4.29 -0.50
N GLY A 80 5.84 4.78 -1.74
CA GLY A 80 7.05 5.15 -2.48
C GLY A 80 7.82 6.27 -1.77
N ASP A 81 7.13 7.31 -1.34
CA ASP A 81 7.71 8.42 -0.56
C ASP A 81 8.31 7.93 0.76
N LEU A 82 7.66 6.98 1.43
CA LEU A 82 8.16 6.40 2.67
C LEU A 82 9.44 5.59 2.43
N ILE A 83 9.47 4.74 1.41
CA ILE A 83 10.67 3.96 1.03
C ILE A 83 11.84 4.89 0.70
N ASN A 84 11.58 5.96 -0.06
CA ASN A 84 12.59 6.97 -0.39
C ASN A 84 13.12 7.70 0.85
N ARG A 85 12.26 7.99 1.83
CA ARG A 85 12.72 8.60 3.10
C ARG A 85 13.56 7.63 3.92
N ILE A 86 13.16 6.36 3.98
CA ILE A 86 13.91 5.32 4.72
C ILE A 86 15.28 5.08 4.09
N SER A 87 15.40 5.09 2.76
CA SER A 87 16.70 4.90 2.09
C SER A 87 17.70 6.02 2.36
N MET A 88 17.24 7.18 2.83
CA MET A 88 18.08 8.30 3.25
C MET A 88 18.51 8.21 4.73
N LEU A 89 17.95 7.29 5.53
CA LEU A 89 18.35 7.10 6.92
C LEU A 89 19.69 6.35 6.99
N GLN A 90 20.64 6.91 7.72
CA GLN A 90 21.88 6.22 8.08
C GLN A 90 21.77 5.69 9.51
N LEU A 91 21.84 4.37 9.66
CA LEU A 91 21.92 3.72 10.95
C LEU A 91 23.39 3.38 11.22
N GLU A 92 23.98 4.04 12.20
CA GLU A 92 25.32 3.69 12.68
C GLU A 92 25.24 2.59 13.73
N LYS A 93 25.99 1.52 13.51
CA LYS A 93 26.11 0.44 14.48
C LYS A 93 27.05 0.91 15.60
N VAL A 94 26.48 1.23 16.76
CA VAL A 94 27.28 1.49 17.97
C VAL A 94 27.74 0.14 18.53
N MET A 95 29.06 -0.05 18.63
CA MET A 95 29.63 -1.16 19.40
C MET A 95 29.70 -0.75 20.87
N ASN A 96 29.08 -1.54 21.75
CA ASN A 96 29.29 -1.37 23.19
C ASN A 96 30.74 -1.71 23.53
N SER A 97 31.41 -0.79 24.22
CA SER A 97 32.77 -0.98 24.77
C SER A 97 32.77 -1.97 25.93
#